data_AF-A0A2M7N9V0-F1
#
_entry.id   AF-A0A2M7N9V0-F1
#
_cell.length_a   1.000
_cell.length_b   1.000
_cell.length_c   1.000
_cell.angle_alpha   90.00
_cell.angle_beta   90.00
_cell.angle_gamma   90.00
#
_symmetry.space_group_name_H-M   'P 1'
#
loop_
_entity.id
_entity.type
_entity.pdbx_description
1 polymer ?
#
loop_
_entity_poly.entity_id
_entity_poly.type
_entity_poly.pdbx_seq_one_letter_code
_entity_poly.pdbx_strand_id
1 'polypeptide(L)'
;ILEELANREFTPKINRIHHVSSYATPSTWQVATDRGDTELLLPGEDHIRRLSHTALLITDAHGVSFLLPDIEALDGHSRKMLDRFL
;
A
#
# COMPACT_ATOMS: atom_id res chain seq x y z
N ILE A 1 23.96 -23.49 1.39
CA ILE A 1 22.54 -23.10 1.26
C ILE A 1 22.42 -21.79 2.04
N LEU A 2 22.62 -20.66 1.36
CA LEU A 2 22.59 -19.33 1.98
C LEU A 2 21.71 -18.45 1.11
N GLU A 3 20.45 -18.88 0.96
CA GLU A 3 19.41 -18.15 0.24
C GLU A 3 18.77 -17.18 1.22
N GLU A 4 19.36 -16.01 1.47
CA GLU A 4 18.67 -15.01 2.31
C GLU A 4 19.13 -13.56 2.09
N LEU A 5 19.88 -13.31 1.00
CA LEU A 5 20.19 -11.96 0.51
C LEU A 5 19.41 -11.71 -0.79
N ALA A 6 18.13 -11.33 -0.71
CA ALA A 6 17.41 -10.72 -1.84
C ALA A 6 16.02 -10.15 -1.48
N ASN A 7 15.45 -10.41 -0.30
CA ASN A 7 14.03 -10.12 -0.07
C ASN A 7 13.73 -8.67 0.38
N ARG A 8 14.60 -7.72 0.07
CA ARG A 8 14.37 -6.26 0.30
C ARG A 8 14.28 -5.45 -1.00
N GLU A 9 14.51 -6.06 -2.16
CA GLU A 9 14.43 -5.38 -3.46
C GLU A 9 13.06 -5.56 -4.14
N PHE A 10 12.17 -6.41 -3.62
CA PHE A 10 10.93 -6.84 -4.31
C PHE A 10 9.61 -6.26 -3.79
N THR A 11 9.61 -5.34 -2.82
CA THR A 11 8.37 -4.71 -2.37
C THR A 11 7.99 -3.54 -3.30
N PRO A 12 6.89 -3.60 -4.06
CA PRO A 12 6.44 -2.47 -4.88
C PRO A 12 6.16 -1.25 -3.98
N LYS A 13 6.74 -0.12 -4.37
CA LYS A 13 6.55 1.15 -3.66
C LYS A 13 5.34 1.87 -4.24
N ILE A 14 4.33 2.11 -3.43
CA ILE A 14 3.17 2.93 -3.83
C ILE A 14 3.63 4.37 -3.93
N ASN A 15 3.45 4.95 -5.11
CA ASN A 15 3.72 6.36 -5.39
C ASN A 15 2.44 7.19 -5.38
N ARG A 16 1.29 6.60 -5.74
CA ARG A 16 -0.01 7.30 -5.80
C ARG A 16 -1.18 6.33 -5.64
N ILE A 17 -2.26 6.77 -5.01
CA ILE A 17 -3.55 6.07 -4.97
C ILE A 17 -4.49 6.78 -5.93
N HIS A 18 -4.84 6.11 -7.04
CA HIS A 18 -5.73 6.64 -8.07
C HIS A 18 -7.19 6.61 -7.64
N HIS A 19 -7.63 5.49 -7.07
CA HIS A 19 -9.04 5.29 -6.75
C HIS A 19 -9.20 4.25 -5.63
N VAL A 20 -10.24 4.40 -4.81
CA VAL A 20 -10.69 3.35 -3.87
C VAL A 20 -12.15 3.04 -4.16
N SER A 21 -12.45 1.77 -4.41
CA SER A 21 -13.78 1.34 -4.84
C SER A 21 -14.83 1.45 -3.73
N SER A 22 -14.42 1.31 -2.47
CA SER A 22 -15.31 1.42 -1.31
C SER A 22 -14.52 1.83 -0.07
N TYR A 23 -15.19 2.50 0.87
CA TYR A 23 -14.66 2.79 2.21
C TYR A 23 -15.03 1.72 3.25
N ALA A 24 -15.74 0.67 2.83
CA ALA A 24 -16.04 -0.50 3.64
C ALA A 24 -15.12 -1.66 3.22
N THR A 25 -14.64 -2.43 4.20
CA THR A 25 -13.79 -3.61 3.97
C THR A 25 -14.63 -4.82 3.58
N PRO A 26 -14.25 -5.62 2.56
CA PRO A 26 -13.05 -5.46 1.72
C PRO A 26 -13.19 -4.34 0.68
N SER A 27 -12.10 -3.61 0.42
CA SER A 27 -12.05 -2.49 -0.53
C SER A 27 -10.92 -2.67 -1.55
N THR A 28 -11.17 -2.34 -2.82
CA THR A 28 -10.16 -2.39 -3.90
C THR A 28 -9.61 -1.00 -4.18
N TRP A 29 -8.29 -0.86 -4.17
CA TRP A 29 -7.56 0.38 -4.34
C TRP A 29 -6.71 0.29 -5.59
N GLN A 30 -6.90 1.21 -6.52
CA GLN A 30 -6.02 1.34 -7.68
C GLN A 30 -4.83 2.20 -7.28
N VAL A 31 -3.64 1.62 -7.28
CA VAL A 31 -2.41 2.27 -6.82
C VAL A 31 -1.36 2.22 -7.94
N ALA A 32 -0.71 3.36 -8.18
CA ALA A 32 0.47 3.40 -9.03
C ALA A 32 1.68 3.08 -8.17
N THR A 33 2.43 2.07 -8.59
CA THR A 33 3.69 1.71 -7.96
C THR A 33 4.86 2.03 -8.88
N ASP A 34 6.07 1.99 -8.34
CA ASP A 34 7.30 2.12 -9.15
C ASP A 34 7.41 1.04 -10.25
N ARG A 35 6.67 -0.06 -10.11
CA ARG A 35 6.60 -1.16 -11.09
C ARG A 35 5.44 -1.03 -12.07
N GLY A 36 4.62 0.02 -11.96
CA GLY A 36 3.41 0.22 -12.74
C GLY A 36 2.14 0.24 -11.90
N ASP A 37 1.03 0.50 -12.57
CA ASP A 37 -0.31 0.54 -11.99
C ASP A 37 -0.79 -0.86 -11.62
N THR A 38 -1.37 -1.00 -10.43
CA THR A 38 -1.88 -2.28 -9.92
C THR A 38 -3.04 -2.06 -8.97
N GLU A 39 -3.74 -3.14 -8.66
CA GLU A 39 -4.95 -3.14 -7.85
C GLU A 39 -4.65 -3.86 -6.54
N LEU A 40 -4.86 -3.14 -5.44
CA LEU A 40 -4.74 -3.62 -4.07
C LEU A 40 -6.15 -3.85 -3.50
N LEU A 41 -6.55 -5.09 -3.35
CA LEU A 41 -7.64 -5.52 -2.49
C LEU A 41 -7.22 -5.51 -1.00
N LEU A 42 -7.61 -4.45 -0.29
CA LEU A 42 -7.50 -4.34 1.16
C LEU A 42 -8.67 -5.08 1.84
N PRO A 43 -8.45 -6.25 2.48
CA PRO A 43 -9.52 -7.03 3.09
C PRO A 43 -9.97 -6.46 4.45
N GLY A 44 -9.14 -5.67 5.11
CA GLY A 44 -9.37 -5.13 6.45
C GLY A 44 -8.33 -4.07 6.80
N GLU A 45 -8.64 -3.19 7.75
CA GLU A 45 -7.70 -2.17 8.27
C GLU A 45 -6.46 -2.77 8.96
N ASP A 46 -6.58 -3.97 9.55
CA ASP A 46 -5.46 -4.71 10.19
C ASP A 46 -4.31 -5.01 9.22
N HIS A 47 -4.59 -5.02 7.92
CA HIS A 47 -3.59 -5.22 6.88
C HIS A 47 -2.73 -3.98 6.59
N ILE A 48 -3.07 -2.82 7.15
CA ILE A 48 -2.25 -1.60 7.08
C ILE A 48 -1.33 -1.57 8.30
N ARG A 49 -0.03 -1.81 8.07
CA ARG A 49 0.99 -1.74 9.10
C ARG A 49 1.78 -0.44 9.02
N ARG A 50 1.85 0.30 10.12
CA ARG A 50 2.67 1.51 10.21
C ARG A 50 4.11 1.14 10.55
N LEU A 51 5.03 1.40 9.62
CA LEU A 51 6.47 1.17 9.83
C LEU A 51 7.15 2.39 10.45
N SER A 52 6.68 3.60 10.13
CA SER A 52 7.21 4.86 10.65
C SER A 52 6.12 5.93 10.65
N HIS A 53 6.47 7.17 11.03
CA HIS A 53 5.53 8.29 11.03
C HIS A 53 4.92 8.52 9.65
N THR A 54 5.71 8.40 8.58
CA THR A 54 5.25 8.58 7.19
C THR A 54 5.24 7.30 6.36
N ALA A 55 5.91 6.22 6.81
CA ALA A 55 5.99 4.97 6.06
C ALA A 55 4.93 3.95 6.51
N LEU A 56 4.18 3.41 5.55
CA LEU A 56 3.19 2.35 5.76
C LEU A 56 3.52 1.12 4.90
N LEU A 57 3.12 -0.05 5.37
CA LEU A 57 3.17 -1.31 4.65
C LEU A 57 1.75 -1.85 4.58
N ILE A 58 1.21 -1.96 3.37
CA ILE A 58 -0.16 -2.41 3.14
C ILE A 58 -0.09 -3.81 2.54
N THR A 59 -0.72 -4.78 3.18
CA THR A 59 -0.75 -6.17 2.69
C THR A 59 -2.10 -6.50 2.07
N ASP A 60 -2.08 -6.87 0.80
CA ASP A 60 -3.25 -7.30 0.05
C ASP A 60 -3.83 -8.63 0.55
N ALA A 61 -5.10 -8.91 0.23
CA ALA A 61 -5.73 -10.22 0.44
C ALA A 61 -4.99 -11.37 -0.26
N HIS A 62 -4.32 -11.10 -1.38
CA HIS A 62 -3.48 -12.06 -2.11
C HIS A 62 -2.09 -12.26 -1.48
N GLY A 63 -1.77 -11.60 -0.36
CA GLY A 63 -0.48 -11.68 0.31
C GLY A 63 0.61 -10.78 -0.29
N VAL A 64 0.26 -9.95 -1.28
CA VAL A 64 1.18 -8.97 -1.87
C VAL A 64 1.37 -7.81 -0.90
N SER A 65 2.61 -7.51 -0.55
CA SER A 65 2.91 -6.39 0.33
C SER A 65 3.35 -5.18 -0.48
N PHE A 66 2.75 -4.03 -0.20
CA PHE A 66 3.04 -2.77 -0.83
C PHE A 66 3.62 -1.81 0.19
N LEU A 67 4.76 -1.22 -0.14
CA LEU A 67 5.40 -0.24 0.72
C LEU A 67 4.97 1.15 0.29
N LEU A 68 4.36 1.90 1.18
CA LEU A 68 4.21 3.33 1.03
C LEU A 68 5.36 4.00 1.80
N PRO A 69 6.46 4.38 1.13
CA PRO A 69 7.63 4.90 1.83
C PRO A 69 7.34 6.25 2.50
N ASP A 70 6.43 7.03 1.93
CA ASP A 70 6.09 8.34 2.45
C ASP A 70 4.65 8.74 2.11
N ILE A 71 3.79 8.89 3.13
CA ILE A 71 2.42 9.38 3.00
C ILE A 71 2.36 10.86 2.61
N GLU A 72 3.38 11.66 2.93
CA GLU A 72 3.38 13.10 2.65
C GLU A 72 3.71 13.40 1.19
N ALA A 73 4.50 12.52 0.56
CA ALA A 73 4.78 12.49 -0.87
C ALA A 73 3.54 12.14 -1.72
N LEU A 74 2.50 11.57 -1.12
CA LEU A 74 1.23 11.33 -1.80
C LEU A 74 0.46 12.63 -2.06
N ASP A 75 -0.22 12.67 -3.20
CA ASP A 75 -1.18 13.72 -3.52
C ASP A 75 -2.28 13.79 -2.44
N GLY A 76 -2.81 15.00 -2.22
CA GLY A 76 -3.81 15.24 -1.17
C GLY A 76 -5.06 14.36 -1.29
N HIS A 77 -5.41 13.91 -2.51
CA HIS A 77 -6.51 12.98 -2.74
C HIS A 77 -6.24 11.59 -2.14
N SER A 78 -5.06 11.02 -2.45
CA SER A 78 -4.62 9.73 -1.94
C SER A 78 -4.50 9.74 -0.41
N ARG A 79 -3.93 10.81 0.16
CA ARG A 79 -3.88 11.00 1.62
C ARG A 79 -5.26 11.01 2.25
N LYS A 80 -6.21 11.71 1.65
CA LYS A 80 -7.59 11.79 2.16
C LYS A 80 -8.32 10.44 2.12
N MET A 81 -8.02 9.60 1.12
CA MET A 81 -8.55 8.23 1.09
C MET A 81 -7.94 7.40 2.21
N LEU A 82 -6.61 7.40 2.32
CA LEU A 82 -5.87 6.67 3.35
C LEU A 82 -6.29 7.06 4.78
N ASP A 83 -6.49 8.36 5.03
CA ASP A 83 -6.98 8.92 6.29
C ASP A 83 -8.35 8.37 6.71
N ARG A 84 -9.15 7.82 5.78
CA ARG A 84 -10.42 7.14 6.12
C ARG A 84 -10.23 5.74 6.71
N PHE A 85 -9.03 5.16 6.58
CA PHE A 85 -8.70 3.80 7.03
C PHE A 85 -7.67 3.81 8.18
N LEU A 86 -7.21 4.98 8.63
CA LEU A 86 -6.30 5.22 9.76
C LEU A 86 -7.07 5.80 10.95
#